data_AF-A0A955F293-F1
#
_entry.id   AF-A0A955F293-F1
#
_cell.length_a   1.000
_cell.length_b   1.000
_cell.length_c   1.000
_cell.angle_alpha   90.00
_cell.angle_beta   90.00
_cell.angle_gamma   90.00
#
_symmetry.space_group_name_H-M   'P 1'
#
loop_
_entity.id
_entity.type
_entity.pdbx_description
1 polymer ?
#
loop_
_entity_poly.entity_id
_entity_poly.type
_entity_poly.pdbx_seq_one_letter_code
_entity_poly.pdbx_strand_id
1 'polypeptide(L)'
;MNAIKTLPLCVLASFVLACASDDDAKPSSMANVASADFEARHDFTIDVPAGTRTLRAWFAMPSDSDPDQEMSHWVVEAPYPTRVTRDDRGNNFLLMEAENPAPGTVSVSTRFDLHRREVRASVD
;
A
#
# COMPACT_ATOMS: atom_id res chain seq x y z
N MET A 1 -56.75 -3.22 -59.71
CA MET A 1 -55.96 -4.05 -58.77
C MET A 1 -56.89 -5.10 -58.18
N ASN A 2 -56.55 -6.38 -58.35
CA ASN A 2 -57.41 -7.54 -58.13
C ASN A 2 -57.61 -7.89 -56.63
N ALA A 3 -58.89 -8.06 -56.27
CA ALA A 3 -59.53 -9.20 -55.61
C ALA A 3 -58.82 -10.02 -54.49
N ILE A 4 -59.54 -10.08 -53.35
CA ILE A 4 -59.95 -11.29 -52.58
C ILE A 4 -58.85 -12.12 -51.86
N LYS A 5 -58.95 -12.33 -50.53
CA LYS A 5 -59.36 -13.60 -49.84
C LYS A 5 -58.99 -13.69 -48.33
N THR A 6 -59.97 -14.13 -47.52
CA THR A 6 -59.91 -15.06 -46.35
C THR A 6 -59.21 -14.73 -45.00
N LEU A 7 -60.03 -14.74 -43.93
CA LEU A 7 -59.76 -15.23 -42.55
C LEU A 7 -59.45 -16.76 -42.55
N PRO A 8 -59.09 -17.47 -41.44
CA PRO A 8 -58.77 -17.09 -40.04
C PRO A 8 -57.56 -17.86 -39.41
N LEU A 9 -57.42 -17.78 -38.07
CA LEU A 9 -57.08 -18.89 -37.15
C LEU A 9 -55.69 -18.89 -36.47
N CYS A 10 -55.74 -18.82 -35.12
CA CYS A 10 -54.78 -19.27 -34.10
C CYS A 10 -53.33 -18.74 -34.17
N VAL A 11 -52.72 -18.28 -33.07
CA VAL A 11 -52.02 -19.17 -32.13
C VAL A 11 -51.57 -18.36 -30.90
N LEU A 12 -51.95 -18.89 -29.74
CA LEU A 12 -51.30 -18.85 -28.41
C LEU A 12 -50.64 -17.56 -27.89
N ALA A 13 -51.32 -16.96 -26.91
CA ALA A 13 -50.68 -16.18 -25.86
C ALA A 13 -49.72 -17.07 -25.04
N SER A 14 -48.43 -16.78 -25.09
CA SER A 14 -47.42 -17.37 -24.20
C SER A 14 -47.11 -16.37 -23.10
N PHE A 15 -47.69 -16.59 -21.91
CA PHE A 15 -47.29 -15.92 -20.67
C PHE A 15 -45.94 -16.52 -20.26
N VAL A 16 -44.84 -15.82 -20.53
CA VAL A 16 -43.52 -16.18 -20.01
C VAL A 16 -43.53 -15.86 -18.52
N LEU A 17 -43.62 -16.90 -17.70
CA LEU A 17 -43.40 -16.84 -16.27
C LEU A 17 -41.90 -16.56 -16.06
N ALA A 18 -41.56 -15.29 -15.86
CA ALA A 18 -40.24 -14.90 -15.41
C ALA A 18 -40.05 -15.44 -13.99
N CYS A 19 -39.29 -16.52 -13.84
CA CYS A 19 -38.71 -16.88 -12.55
C CYS A 19 -37.74 -15.75 -12.18
N ALA A 20 -38.21 -14.82 -11.36
CA ALA A 20 -37.34 -13.95 -10.60
C ALA A 20 -36.54 -14.86 -9.66
N SER A 21 -35.28 -15.10 -10.00
CA SER A 21 -34.32 -15.56 -9.01
C SER A 21 -34.17 -14.41 -8.01
N ASP A 22 -34.73 -14.57 -6.83
CA ASP A 22 -34.34 -13.78 -5.66
C ASP A 22 -32.89 -14.17 -5.32
N ASP A 23 -31.94 -13.64 -6.10
CA ASP A 23 -30.59 -13.47 -5.61
C ASP A 23 -30.69 -12.41 -4.52
N ASP A 24 -30.86 -12.90 -3.29
CA ASP A 24 -30.70 -12.18 -2.04
C ASP A 24 -29.23 -11.77 -1.94
N ALA A 25 -28.80 -10.89 -2.84
CA ALA A 25 -27.54 -10.21 -2.81
C ALA A 25 -27.59 -9.29 -1.60
N LYS A 26 -27.25 -9.85 -0.43
CA LYS A 26 -26.78 -9.07 0.70
C LYS A 26 -25.80 -8.07 0.11
N PRO A 27 -26.03 -6.75 0.23
CA PRO A 27 -25.01 -5.80 -0.16
C PRO A 27 -23.78 -6.23 0.65
N SER A 28 -22.72 -6.65 -0.04
CA SER A 28 -21.43 -6.73 0.59
C SER A 28 -21.22 -5.30 1.07
N SER A 29 -21.36 -5.09 2.38
CA SER A 29 -20.88 -3.84 2.93
C SER A 29 -19.45 -3.81 2.46
N MET A 30 -19.10 -2.86 1.60
CA MET A 30 -17.80 -2.21 1.69
C MET A 30 -17.76 -1.69 3.14
N ALA A 31 -17.50 -2.61 4.07
CA ALA A 31 -17.38 -2.32 5.47
C ALA A 31 -16.28 -1.27 5.48
N ASN A 32 -16.60 -0.09 6.02
CA ASN A 32 -15.65 1.00 6.15
C ASN A 32 -14.39 0.40 6.78
N VAL A 33 -13.35 0.17 5.97
CA VAL A 33 -12.08 -0.39 6.43
C VAL A 33 -11.49 0.71 7.27
N ALA A 34 -11.36 0.48 8.58
CA ALA A 34 -10.85 1.51 9.46
C ALA A 34 -9.45 1.93 8.96
N SER A 35 -9.17 3.22 9.01
CA SER A 35 -7.86 3.75 8.68
C SER A 35 -7.38 4.69 9.77
N ALA A 36 -6.07 4.88 9.83
CA ALA A 36 -5.43 5.78 10.77
C ALA A 36 -4.20 6.41 10.13
N ASP A 37 -3.98 7.67 10.47
CA ASP A 37 -2.81 8.44 10.09
C ASP A 37 -1.82 8.49 11.27
N PHE A 38 -0.55 8.32 10.96
CA PHE A 38 0.54 8.34 11.93
C PHE A 38 1.66 9.25 11.46
N GLU A 39 2.17 10.08 12.36
CA GLU A 39 3.48 10.71 12.17
C GLU A 39 4.51 9.83 12.89
N ALA A 40 5.51 9.35 12.15
CA ALA A 40 6.57 8.52 12.68
C ALA A 40 7.90 9.28 12.64
N ARG A 41 8.67 9.15 13.74
CA ARG A 41 10.02 9.67 13.86
C ARG A 41 10.94 8.58 14.39
N HIS A 42 12.09 8.41 13.76
CA HIS A 42 13.16 7.55 14.24
C HIS A 42 14.44 8.36 14.40
N ASP A 43 15.02 8.33 15.59
CA ASP A 43 16.30 8.95 15.89
C ASP A 43 17.31 7.84 16.21
N PHE A 44 18.43 7.84 15.49
CA PHE A 44 19.51 6.89 15.65
C PHE A 44 20.78 7.63 16.03
N THR A 45 21.49 7.08 17.00
CA THR A 45 22.78 7.59 17.46
C THR A 45 23.83 6.52 17.28
N ILE A 46 24.94 6.88 16.64
CA ILE A 46 26.05 5.97 16.32
C ILE A 46 27.32 6.56 16.89
N ASP A 47 27.99 5.82 17.76
CA ASP A 47 29.32 6.17 18.22
C ASP A 47 30.36 5.69 17.20
N VAL A 48 31.11 6.63 16.65
CA VAL A 48 32.16 6.43 15.66
C VAL A 48 33.52 6.40 16.37
N PRO A 49 34.20 5.24 16.41
CA PRO A 49 35.52 5.14 17.00
C PRO A 49 36.57 5.98 16.24
N ALA A 50 37.62 6.38 16.95
CA ALA A 50 38.80 6.98 16.35
C ALA A 50 39.47 6.03 15.34
N GLY A 51 39.84 6.57 14.19
CA GLY A 51 40.49 5.81 13.11
C GLY A 51 39.53 4.97 12.25
N THR A 52 38.21 5.13 12.42
CA THR A 52 37.22 4.55 11.49
C THR A 52 37.55 4.98 10.06
N ARG A 53 37.72 3.99 9.16
CA ARG A 53 37.99 4.25 7.74
C ARG A 53 36.71 4.42 6.93
N THR A 54 35.70 3.64 7.25
CA THR A 54 34.42 3.66 6.55
C THR A 54 33.31 3.43 7.55
N LEU A 55 32.29 4.28 7.53
CA LEU A 55 31.04 4.09 8.26
C LEU A 55 29.93 3.78 7.25
N ARG A 56 29.22 2.67 7.48
CA ARG A 56 27.99 2.32 6.77
C ARG A 56 26.91 1.98 7.79
N ALA A 57 25.77 2.64 7.68
CA ALA A 57 24.61 2.40 8.52
C ALA A 57 23.36 2.26 7.65
N TRP A 58 22.59 1.20 7.90
CA TRP A 58 21.31 0.94 7.23
C TRP A 58 20.18 1.17 8.24
N PHE A 59 19.24 2.03 7.88
CA PHE A 59 18.04 2.31 8.66
C PHE A 59 16.84 1.75 7.91
N ALA A 60 15.96 1.03 8.63
CA ALA A 60 14.76 0.46 8.05
C ALA A 60 13.85 1.57 7.53
N MET A 61 13.29 1.37 6.34
CA MET A 61 12.25 2.22 5.79
C MET A 61 10.91 1.47 5.79
N PRO A 62 9.78 2.20 5.87
CA PRO A 62 8.48 1.61 5.57
C PRO A 62 8.50 0.94 4.19
N SER A 63 7.82 -0.21 4.08
CA SER A 63 7.63 -0.85 2.78
C SER A 63 6.77 0.05 1.89
N ASP A 64 7.20 0.21 0.63
CA ASP A 64 6.45 0.86 -0.45
C ASP A 64 5.56 -0.13 -1.22
N SER A 65 5.64 -1.43 -0.89
CA SER A 65 4.88 -2.50 -1.55
C SER A 65 3.75 -3.05 -0.69
N ASP A 66 3.50 -2.47 0.49
CA ASP A 66 2.36 -2.82 1.35
C ASP A 66 1.11 -2.11 0.80
N PRO A 67 0.12 -2.84 0.23
CA PRO A 67 -1.06 -2.22 -0.38
C PRO A 67 -1.97 -1.51 0.63
N ASP A 68 -1.82 -1.81 1.92
CA ASP A 68 -2.61 -1.24 3.01
C ASP A 68 -1.87 -0.11 3.73
N GLN A 69 -0.77 0.39 3.13
CA GLN A 69 0.03 1.48 3.65
C GLN A 69 0.44 2.47 2.55
N GLU A 70 0.30 3.76 2.83
CA GLU A 70 0.83 4.83 2.01
C GLU A 70 1.77 5.69 2.86
N MET A 71 2.98 5.93 2.37
CA MET A 71 3.98 6.78 3.03
C MET A 71 4.07 8.13 2.31
N SER A 72 4.11 9.21 3.07
CA SER A 72 4.33 10.56 2.56
C SER A 72 5.26 11.38 3.47
N HIS A 73 5.64 12.57 3.02
CA HIS A 73 6.50 13.52 3.75
C HIS A 73 7.79 12.90 4.33
N TRP A 74 8.46 12.06 3.54
CA TRP A 74 9.74 11.47 3.93
C TRP A 74 10.84 12.54 4.05
N VAL A 75 11.37 12.70 5.26
CA VAL A 75 12.46 13.63 5.59
C VAL A 75 13.60 12.86 6.26
N VAL A 76 14.83 13.18 5.85
CA VAL A 76 16.06 12.62 6.42
C VAL A 76 16.97 13.77 6.84
N GLU A 77 17.40 13.73 8.10
CA GLU A 77 18.43 14.59 8.65
C GLU A 77 19.64 13.71 8.99
N ALA A 78 20.75 13.90 8.28
CA ALA A 78 21.97 13.13 8.48
C ALA A 78 23.22 14.00 8.21
N PRO A 79 24.32 13.81 8.94
CA PRO A 79 25.55 14.57 8.73
C PRO A 79 26.39 14.07 7.54
N TYR A 80 26.02 12.92 6.97
CA TYR A 80 26.69 12.31 5.83
C TYR A 80 25.69 11.99 4.71
N PRO A 81 26.16 11.81 3.45
CA PRO A 81 25.31 11.45 2.34
C PRO A 81 24.49 10.20 2.60
N THR A 82 23.23 10.21 2.15
CA THR A 82 22.33 9.08 2.23
C THR A 82 21.76 8.70 0.88
N ARG A 83 21.36 7.44 0.73
CA ARG A 83 20.63 6.94 -0.44
C ARG A 83 19.71 5.80 -0.03
N VAL A 84 18.56 5.71 -0.70
CA VAL A 84 17.69 4.54 -0.56
C VAL A 84 18.30 3.38 -1.33
N THR A 85 18.31 2.20 -0.71
CA THR A 85 18.77 0.94 -1.29
C THR A 85 17.69 -0.11 -1.08
N ARG A 86 17.67 -1.13 -1.95
CA ARG A 86 16.74 -2.25 -1.86
C ARG A 86 17.54 -3.55 -1.82
N ASP A 87 17.14 -4.46 -0.94
CA ASP A 87 17.73 -5.81 -0.86
C ASP A 87 17.08 -6.78 -1.87
N ASP A 88 17.57 -8.02 -1.89
CA ASP A 88 17.06 -9.10 -2.74
C ASP A 88 15.65 -9.62 -2.33
N ARG A 89 15.17 -9.21 -1.15
CA ARG A 89 13.84 -9.53 -0.61
C ARG A 89 12.83 -8.40 -0.80
N GLY A 90 13.25 -7.30 -1.43
CA GLY A 90 12.39 -6.15 -1.73
C GLY A 90 12.31 -5.11 -0.61
N ASN A 91 13.01 -5.29 0.51
CA ASN A 91 13.02 -4.33 1.61
C ASN A 91 13.82 -3.08 1.24
N ASN A 92 13.27 -1.91 1.56
CA ASN A 92 13.96 -0.64 1.41
C ASN A 92 14.74 -0.26 2.67
N PHE A 93 15.95 0.27 2.48
CA PHE A 93 16.79 0.78 3.54
C PHE A 93 17.37 2.14 3.17
N LEU A 94 17.38 3.06 4.12
CA LEU A 94 18.19 4.26 4.04
C LEU A 94 19.63 3.88 4.39
N LEU A 95 20.53 3.95 3.43
CA LEU A 95 21.97 3.80 3.65
C LEU A 95 22.60 5.16 3.86
N MET A 96 23.28 5.35 4.98
CA MET A 96 24.24 6.43 5.20
C MET A 96 25.67 5.89 5.05
N GLU A 97 26.50 6.57 4.27
CA GLU A 97 27.88 6.15 4.03
C GLU A 97 28.85 7.33 4.13
N ALA A 98 29.98 7.12 4.82
CA ALA A 98 31.03 8.10 4.99
C ALA A 98 32.41 7.44 4.95
N GLU A 99 33.33 8.05 4.21
CA GLU A 99 34.75 7.71 4.22
C GLU A 99 35.50 8.62 5.21
N ASN A 100 36.38 8.02 6.01
CA ASN A 100 37.13 8.63 7.11
C ASN A 100 36.26 9.57 7.99
N PRO A 101 35.15 9.07 8.56
CA PRO A 101 34.28 9.88 9.40
C PRO A 101 35.03 10.41 10.63
N ALA A 102 34.57 11.56 11.13
CA ALA A 102 35.11 12.12 12.36
C ALA A 102 34.74 11.22 13.56
N PRO A 103 35.67 11.00 14.52
CA PRO A 103 35.32 10.29 15.73
C PRO A 103 34.31 11.08 16.57
N GLY A 104 33.49 10.34 17.32
CA GLY A 104 32.45 10.91 18.18
C GLY A 104 31.07 10.39 17.81
N THR A 105 30.04 11.15 18.14
CA THR A 105 28.66 10.71 18.01
C THR A 105 28.01 11.31 16.77
N VAL A 106 27.45 10.45 15.93
CA VAL A 106 26.70 10.79 14.73
C VAL A 106 25.22 10.53 15.00
N SER A 107 24.35 11.48 14.63
CA SER A 107 22.91 11.33 14.76
C SER A 107 22.23 11.35 13.39
N VAL A 108 21.27 10.45 13.19
CA VAL A 108 20.43 10.39 12.00
C VAL A 108 18.98 10.41 12.45
N SER A 109 18.17 11.27 11.85
CA SER A 109 16.73 11.34 12.11
C SER A 109 15.95 11.13 10.81
N THR A 110 14.92 10.29 10.86
CA THR A 110 13.95 10.13 9.78
C THR A 110 12.56 10.49 10.28
N ARG A 111 11.79 11.23 9.48
CA ARG A 111 10.38 11.53 9.75
C ARG A 111 9.54 11.23 8.51
N PHE A 112 8.34 10.70 8.71
CA PHE A 112 7.39 10.42 7.64
C PHE A 112 5.99 10.25 8.19
N ASP A 113 5.01 10.47 7.32
CA ASP A 113 3.61 10.21 7.61
C ASP A 113 3.21 8.87 6.99
N LEU A 114 2.44 8.09 7.74
CA LEU A 114 1.82 6.86 7.27
C LEU A 114 0.30 7.01 7.30
N HIS A 115 -0.33 6.71 6.17
CA HIS A 115 -1.74 6.36 6.14
C HIS A 115 -1.85 4.84 6.10
N ARG A 116 -2.42 4.20 7.13
CA ARG A 116 -2.63 2.74 7.17
C ARG A 116 -4.10 2.37 7.19
N ARG A 117 -4.43 1.32 6.45
CA ARG A 117 -5.73 0.65 6.46
C ARG A 117 -5.67 -0.60 7.34
N GLU A 118 -6.76 -0.89 8.03
CA GLU A 118 -6.93 -2.09 8.84
C GLU A 118 -6.92 -3.33 7.94
N VAL A 119 -5.98 -4.25 8.19
CA VAL A 119 -5.93 -5.54 7.50
C VAL A 119 -6.71 -6.56 8.31
N ARG A 120 -7.87 -6.96 7.81
CA ARG A 120 -8.67 -8.07 8.37
C ARG A 120 -8.41 -9.33 7.55
N ALA A 121 -7.35 -10.05 7.88
CA ALA A 121 -7.14 -11.38 7.33
C ALA A 121 -7.85 -12.42 8.21
N SER A 122 -8.64 -13.32 7.60
CA SER A 122 -9.00 -14.57 8.25
C SER A 122 -7.78 -15.51 8.19
N VAL A 123 -7.43 -16.11 9.31
CA VAL A 123 -6.52 -17.26 9.32
C VAL A 123 -7.43 -18.49 9.27
N ASP A 124 -7.40 -19.20 8.15
CA ASP A 124 -8.10 -20.48 7.97
C ASP A 124 -7.43 -21.60 8.77
#